data_AF-A0A662CIA0-F1
#
_entry.id   AF-A0A662CIA0-F1
#
_cell.length_a   1.000
_cell.length_b   1.000
_cell.length_c   1.000
_cell.angle_alpha   90.00
_cell.angle_beta   90.00
_cell.angle_gamma   90.00
#
_symmetry.space_group_name_H-M   'P 1'
#
loop_
_entity.id
_entity.type
_entity.pdbx_description
1 polymer ?
#
loop_
_entity_poly.entity_id
_entity_poly.type
_entity_poly.pdbx_seq_one_letter_code
_entity_poly.pdbx_strand_id
1 'polypeptide(L)'
;MRDYELVIIVTPEIDETATAEVVEKVKSWITEAGGSIESFEEWGRQKLAYLIRKNKEGQYYLFNLKLEPTAVATLERNFRLQESILRFLIINRED
;
A
#
# COMPACT_ATOMS: atom_id res chain seq x y z
N MET A 1 -15.05 12.56 -4.12
CA MET A 1 -13.70 12.06 -3.82
C MET A 1 -13.18 12.71 -2.55
N ARG A 2 -12.58 11.92 -1.66
CA ARG A 2 -11.90 12.39 -0.46
C ARG A 2 -10.41 12.11 -0.57
N ASP A 3 -9.63 12.87 0.18
CA ASP A 3 -8.19 12.70 0.29
C ASP A 3 -7.88 11.57 1.26
N TYR A 4 -7.07 10.61 0.82
CA TYR A 4 -6.62 9.49 1.62
C TYR A 4 -5.11 9.38 1.57
N GLU A 5 -4.56 8.85 2.64
CA GLU A 5 -3.18 8.40 2.73
C GLU A 5 -3.19 6.87 2.85
N LEU A 6 -2.45 6.21 1.96
CA LEU A 6 -2.23 4.77 2.01
C LEU A 6 -0.76 4.50 2.28
N VAL A 7 -0.50 3.78 3.37
CA VAL A 7 0.81 3.19 3.64
C VAL A 7 0.72 1.69 3.46
N ILE A 8 1.63 1.13 2.66
CA ILE A 8 1.81 -0.34 2.57
C ILE A 8 3.22 -0.72 3.01
N ILE A 9 3.31 -1.90 3.62
CA ILE A 9 4.56 -2.55 3.99
C ILE A 9 4.66 -3.83 3.18
N VAL A 10 5.66 -3.91 2.31
CA VAL A 10 5.94 -5.10 1.49
C VAL A 10 7.02 -5.94 2.16
N THR A 11 6.94 -7.26 2.00
CA THR A 11 7.94 -8.20 2.50
C THR A 11 9.31 -7.94 1.86
N PRO A 12 10.42 -7.94 2.63
CA PRO A 12 11.76 -7.77 2.09
C PRO A 12 12.35 -9.06 1.51
N GLU A 13 11.60 -10.18 1.54
CA GLU A 13 12.04 -11.50 1.08
C GLU A 13 11.97 -11.67 -0.44
N ILE A 14 11.19 -10.83 -1.13
CA ILE A 14 11.08 -10.84 -2.59
C ILE A 14 12.12 -9.91 -3.21
N ASP A 15 12.47 -10.17 -4.47
CA ASP A 15 13.40 -9.31 -5.20
C ASP A 15 12.78 -7.95 -5.56
N GLU A 16 13.63 -7.03 -6.02
CA GLU A 16 13.24 -5.66 -6.37
C GLU A 16 12.25 -5.63 -7.54
N THR A 17 12.39 -6.54 -8.49
CA THR A 17 11.48 -6.66 -9.64
C THR A 17 10.07 -7.06 -9.19
N ALA A 18 9.94 -8.11 -8.39
CA ALA A 18 8.69 -8.57 -7.83
C ALA A 18 8.07 -7.51 -6.90
N THR A 19 8.89 -6.75 -6.19
CA THR A 19 8.42 -5.61 -5.37
C THR A 19 7.81 -4.52 -6.26
N ALA A 20 8.48 -4.15 -7.34
CA ALA A 20 7.96 -3.18 -8.31
C ALA A 20 6.65 -3.67 -8.93
N GLU A 21 6.52 -4.97 -9.27
CA GLU A 21 5.27 -5.55 -9.76
C GLU A 21 4.13 -5.44 -8.74
N VAL A 22 4.40 -5.67 -7.45
CA VAL A 22 3.40 -5.48 -6.39
C VAL A 22 2.96 -4.02 -6.30
N VAL A 23 3.90 -3.08 -6.37
CA VAL A 23 3.60 -1.64 -6.34
C VAL A 23 2.76 -1.23 -7.55
N GLU A 24 3.12 -1.66 -8.76
CA GLU A 24 2.35 -1.37 -9.98
C GLU A 24 0.95 -1.99 -9.93
N LYS A 25 0.82 -3.19 -9.37
CA LYS A 25 -0.48 -3.83 -9.14
C LYS A 25 -1.35 -3.02 -8.17
N VAL A 26 -0.76 -2.49 -7.10
CA VAL A 26 -1.46 -1.58 -6.17
C VAL A 26 -1.91 -0.31 -6.90
N LYS A 27 -1.07 0.29 -7.74
CA LYS A 27 -1.45 1.46 -8.56
C LYS A 27 -2.61 1.13 -9.51
N SER A 28 -2.58 -0.03 -10.17
CA SER A 28 -3.67 -0.50 -11.05
C SER A 28 -4.99 -0.64 -10.30
N TRP A 29 -4.97 -1.24 -9.11
CA TRP A 29 -6.19 -1.38 -8.31
C TRP A 29 -6.78 -0.04 -7.89
N ILE A 30 -5.93 0.94 -7.56
CA ILE A 30 -6.37 2.29 -7.22
C ILE A 30 -7.05 2.95 -8.42
N THR A 31 -6.46 2.87 -9.61
CA THR A 31 -7.02 3.48 -10.83
C THR A 31 -8.27 2.75 -11.33
N GLU A 32 -8.30 1.42 -11.27
CA GLU A 32 -9.48 0.59 -11.57
C GLU A 32 -10.66 0.89 -10.65
N ALA A 33 -10.39 1.22 -9.38
CA ALA A 33 -11.41 1.62 -8.42
C ALA A 33 -11.88 3.09 -8.60
N GLY A 34 -11.41 3.78 -9.66
CA GLY A 34 -11.76 5.17 -9.97
C GLY A 34 -11.00 6.20 -9.13
N GLY A 35 -9.91 5.81 -8.47
CA GLY A 35 -9.04 6.70 -7.72
C GLY A 35 -7.96 7.37 -8.55
N SER A 36 -7.45 8.49 -8.06
CA SER A 36 -6.25 9.14 -8.61
C SER A 36 -5.13 9.16 -7.57
N ILE A 37 -3.90 8.92 -8.02
CA ILE A 37 -2.70 9.00 -7.18
C ILE A 37 -2.12 10.40 -7.36
N GLU A 38 -2.09 11.18 -6.29
CA GLU A 38 -1.54 12.54 -6.30
C GLU A 38 -0.03 12.54 -6.09
N SER A 39 0.44 11.69 -5.18
CA SER A 39 1.87 11.46 -5.00
C SER A 39 2.16 10.04 -4.56
N PHE A 40 3.38 9.59 -4.85
CA PHE A 40 3.91 8.30 -4.48
C PHE A 40 5.32 8.50 -3.96
N GLU A 41 5.60 7.95 -2.78
CA GLU A 41 6.89 8.06 -2.12
C GLU A 41 7.38 6.67 -1.68
N GLU A 42 8.63 6.38 -2.01
CA GLU A 42 9.31 5.16 -1.60
C GLU A 42 10.18 5.47 -0.40
N TRP A 43 9.80 4.96 0.77
CA TRP A 43 10.58 5.13 2.00
C TRP A 43 11.68 4.05 2.13
N GLY A 44 11.63 3.03 1.28
CA GLY A 44 12.60 1.95 1.25
C GLY A 44 12.49 1.01 2.44
N ARG A 45 13.57 0.28 2.70
CA ARG A 45 13.63 -0.79 3.71
C ARG A 45 13.86 -0.21 5.11
N GLN A 46 12.96 -0.52 6.04
CA GLN A 46 13.05 -0.12 7.44
C GLN A 46 12.91 -1.33 8.37
N LYS A 47 13.53 -1.24 9.55
CA LYS A 47 13.42 -2.26 10.59
C LYS A 47 12.11 -2.08 11.36
N LEU A 48 11.32 -3.15 11.44
CA LEU A 48 10.06 -3.16 12.15
C LEU A 48 10.33 -3.20 13.67
N ALA A 49 9.50 -2.50 14.45
CA ALA A 49 9.60 -2.51 15.92
C ALA A 49 9.34 -3.91 16.52
N TYR A 50 8.60 -4.76 15.81
CA TYR A 50 8.31 -6.15 16.17
C TYR A 50 8.12 -7.00 14.92
N LEU A 51 8.13 -8.32 15.09
CA LEU A 51 7.95 -9.28 14.00
C LEU A 51 6.53 -9.22 13.42
N ILE A 52 6.41 -8.98 12.12
CA ILE A 52 5.14 -9.10 11.39
C ILE A 52 5.28 -10.27 10.41
N ARG A 53 4.44 -11.31 10.55
CA ARG A 53 4.55 -12.55 9.77
C ARG A 53 5.99 -13.08 9.68
N LYS A 54 6.71 -13.10 10.81
CA LYS A 54 8.13 -13.50 10.96
C LYS A 54 9.17 -12.59 10.28
N ASN A 55 8.77 -11.48 9.66
CA ASN A 55 9.68 -10.49 9.10
C ASN A 55 10.12 -9.47 10.16
N LYS A 56 11.43 -9.18 10.22
CA LYS A 56 12.02 -8.14 11.10
C LYS A 56 12.11 -6.78 10.43
N GLU A 57 11.95 -6.74 9.12
CA GLU A 57 12.14 -5.56 8.27
C GLU A 57 11.01 -5.56 7.23
N GLY A 58 10.76 -4.41 6.63
CA GLY A 58 9.76 -4.25 5.58
C GLY A 58 10.08 -3.04 4.72
N GLN A 59 9.63 -3.07 3.46
CA GLN A 59 9.75 -1.93 2.56
C GLN A 59 8.48 -1.09 2.61
N TYR A 60 8.64 0.20 2.89
CA TYR A 60 7.54 1.12 3.09
C TYR A 60 7.27 1.93 1.82
N TYR A 61 5.99 2.03 1.48
CA TYR A 61 5.51 2.84 0.38
C TYR A 61 4.33 3.68 0.85
N LEU A 62 4.39 4.96 0.55
CA LEU A 62 3.37 5.94 0.86
C LEU A 62 2.71 6.39 -0.44
N PHE A 63 1.38 6.43 -0.44
CA PHE A 63 0.59 6.97 -1.52
C PHE A 63 -0.38 8.01 -0.99
N ASN A 64 -0.40 9.17 -1.62
CA ASN A 64 -1.45 10.16 -1.43
C ASN A 64 -2.46 10.00 -2.56
N LEU A 65 -3.72 9.77 -2.18
CA LEU A 65 -4.77 9.30 -3.07
C LEU A 65 -5.99 10.21 -2.97
N LYS A 66 -6.73 10.35 -4.08
CA LYS A 66 -8.13 10.74 -4.07
C LYS A 66 -8.98 9.56 -4.46
N LEU A 67 -9.90 9.19 -3.58
CA LEU A 67 -10.75 8.01 -3.73
C LEU A 67 -12.20 8.32 -3.39
N GLU A 68 -13.12 7.59 -4.00
CA GLU A 68 -14.50 7.51 -3.50
C GLU A 68 -14.56 6.60 -2.27
N PRO A 69 -15.34 6.93 -1.23
CA PRO A 69 -15.42 6.11 -0.01
C PRO A 69 -15.83 4.65 -0.27
N THR A 70 -16.59 4.40 -1.32
CA THR A 70 -17.02 3.05 -1.72
C THR A 70 -15.87 2.19 -2.26
N ALA A 71 -14.81 2.81 -2.80
CA ALA A 71 -13.64 2.11 -3.33
C ALA A 71 -12.75 1.53 -2.23
N VAL A 72 -12.75 2.13 -1.03
CA VAL A 72 -11.85 1.75 0.07
C VAL A 72 -12.02 0.29 0.46
N ALA A 73 -13.26 -0.19 0.65
CA ALA A 73 -13.52 -1.57 1.04
C ALA A 73 -13.02 -2.60 0.01
N THR A 74 -13.11 -2.26 -1.28
CA THR A 74 -12.61 -3.10 -2.37
C THR A 74 -11.08 -3.17 -2.36
N LEU A 75 -10.42 -2.02 -2.18
CA LEU A 75 -8.96 -1.94 -2.08
C LEU A 75 -8.43 -2.72 -0.87
N GLU A 76 -9.05 -2.56 0.29
CA GLU A 76 -8.69 -3.32 1.49
C GLU A 76 -8.78 -4.84 1.27
N ARG A 77 -9.81 -5.30 0.55
CA ARG A 77 -9.96 -6.71 0.21
C ARG A 77 -8.81 -7.19 -0.68
N ASN A 78 -8.46 -6.43 -1.72
CA ASN A 78 -7.36 -6.77 -2.61
C ASN A 78 -6.02 -6.81 -1.86
N PHE A 79 -5.75 -5.83 -1.00
CA PHE A 79 -4.52 -5.78 -0.20
C PHE A 79 -4.42 -6.95 0.79
N ARG A 80 -5.55 -7.37 1.39
CA ARG A 80 -5.57 -8.56 2.27
C ARG A 80 -5.26 -9.86 1.53
N LEU A 81 -5.65 -9.97 0.26
CA LEU A 81 -5.39 -11.15 -0.56
C LEU A 81 -3.96 -11.20 -1.11
N GLN A 82 -3.27 -10.06 -1.14
CA GLN A 82 -1.88 -9.99 -1.59
C GLN A 82 -0.94 -10.39 -0.44
N GLU A 83 -0.40 -11.62 -0.49
CA GLU A 83 0.46 -12.16 0.57
C GLU A 83 1.75 -11.36 0.78
N SER A 84 2.30 -10.78 -0.30
CA SER A 84 3.49 -9.93 -0.27
C SER A 84 3.32 -8.66 0.57
N ILE A 85 2.08 -8.21 0.80
CA ILE A 85 1.77 -7.07 1.65
C ILE A 85 1.66 -7.57 3.09
N LEU A 86 2.61 -7.17 3.93
CA LEU A 86 2.65 -7.52 5.35
C LEU A 86 1.58 -6.76 6.14
N ARG A 87 1.39 -5.48 5.81
CA ARG A 87 0.41 -4.60 6.43
C ARG A 87 0.10 -3.44 5.49
N PHE A 88 -1.12 -2.93 5.57
CA PHE A 88 -1.52 -1.69 4.96
C PHE A 88 -2.27 -0.85 5.98
N LEU A 89 -2.32 0.46 5.76
CA LEU A 89 -3.08 1.41 6.53
C LEU A 89 -3.64 2.46 5.58
N ILE A 90 -4.96 2.63 5.58
CA ILE A 90 -5.65 3.69 4.84
C ILE A 90 -6.17 4.68 5.87
N ILE A 91 -5.74 5.94 5.78
CA ILE A 91 -6.18 7.05 6.63
C ILE A 91 -6.92 8.04 5.75
N ASN A 92 -8.09 8.49 6.18
CA ASN A 92 -8.77 9.61 5.55
C ASN A 92 -8.10 10.91 6.04
N ARG A 93 -7.60 11.72 5.12
CA ARG A 93 -6.94 13.01 5.40
C ARG A 93 -7.97 14.15 5.50
N GLU A 94 -9.15 13.88 6.03
CA GLU A 94 -10.09 14.93 6.45
C GLU A 94 -9.47 15.65 7.67
N ASP A 95 -9.18 16.94 7.52
CA ASP A 95 -9.03 17.89 8.64
C ASP A 95 -10.41 18.20 9.27
#